data_AF-T1BTN4-F1
#
_entry.id   AF-T1BTN4-F1
#
_cell.length_a   1.000
_cell.length_b   1.000
_cell.length_c   1.000
_cell.angle_alpha   90.00
_cell.angle_beta   90.00
_cell.angle_gamma   90.00
#
_symmetry.space_group_name_H-M   'P 1'
#
loop_
_entity.id
_entity.type
_entity.pdbx_description
1 polymer ?
#
loop_
_entity_poly.entity_id
_entity_poly.type
_entity_poly.pdbx_seq_one_letter_code
_entity_poly.pdbx_strand_id
1 'polypeptide(L)'
;MKISDWPRQQHIHPRTAQRWFEGGNLPVPACRLPSGTILVEETSPQAGKVALYARVSSHDQRPDLERQLGRPVEWAAGHDLAVDMTEVLTSLGARLYGRRSARTRAHRALRCAE
;
A
#
# COMPACT_ATOMS: atom_id res chain seq x y z
N MET A 1 -11.17 -15.70 8.61
CA MET A 1 -10.63 -16.85 7.85
C MET A 1 -9.62 -17.67 8.66
N LYS A 2 -9.41 -18.96 8.38
CA LYS A 2 -8.30 -19.73 8.98
C LYS A 2 -6.96 -19.32 8.35
N ILE A 3 -5.87 -19.35 9.11
CA ILE A 3 -4.52 -19.04 8.57
C ILE A 3 -4.06 -20.01 7.46
N SER A 4 -4.72 -21.16 7.31
CA SER A 4 -4.42 -22.12 6.24
C SER A 4 -4.98 -21.67 4.87
N ASP A 5 -6.04 -20.86 4.89
CA ASP A 5 -6.79 -20.44 3.70
C ASP A 5 -6.40 -19.03 3.25
N TRP A 6 -6.14 -18.12 4.21
CA TRP A 6 -5.69 -16.74 3.94
C TRP A 6 -4.46 -16.62 3.01
N PRO A 7 -3.40 -17.43 3.15
CA PRO A 7 -2.20 -17.29 2.34
C PRO A 7 -2.49 -17.58 0.86
N ARG A 8 -3.41 -18.52 0.58
CA ARG A 8 -3.77 -18.90 -0.79
C ARG A 8 -4.46 -17.74 -1.52
N GLN A 9 -5.31 -16.98 -0.82
CA GLN A 9 -5.95 -15.79 -1.38
C GLN A 9 -4.95 -14.65 -1.63
N GLN A 10 -3.94 -14.51 -0.77
CA GLN A 10 -2.90 -13.48 -0.90
C GLN A 10 -1.73 -13.91 -1.81
N HIS A 11 -1.82 -15.08 -2.44
CA HIS A 11 -0.74 -15.70 -3.23
C HIS A 11 0.58 -15.91 -2.44
N ILE A 12 0.47 -16.11 -1.12
CA ILE A 12 1.56 -16.38 -0.19
C ILE A 12 1.57 -17.87 0.16
N HIS A 13 2.76 -18.48 0.26
CA HIS A 13 2.88 -19.87 0.69
C HIS A 13 2.47 -20.04 2.19
N PRO A 14 1.68 -21.05 2.58
CA PRO A 14 1.17 -21.20 3.96
C PRO A 14 2.24 -21.19 5.05
N ARG A 15 3.40 -21.81 4.77
CA ARG A 15 4.56 -21.82 5.69
C ARG A 15 5.12 -20.41 5.96
N THR A 16 5.03 -19.50 4.98
CA THR A 16 5.47 -18.11 5.14
C THR A 16 4.51 -17.36 6.05
N ALA A 17 3.21 -17.52 5.87
CA ALA A 17 2.21 -16.90 6.74
C ALA A 17 2.30 -17.40 8.19
N GLN A 18 2.56 -18.70 8.39
CA GLN A 18 2.76 -19.25 9.73
C GLN A 18 4.00 -18.67 10.43
N ARG A 19 5.11 -18.52 9.70
CA ARG A 19 6.32 -17.84 10.22
C ARG A 19 6.06 -16.38 10.58
N TRP A 20 5.28 -15.67 9.77
CA TRP A 20 4.92 -14.27 10.07
C TRP A 20 4.05 -14.17 11.33
N PHE A 21 3.12 -15.10 11.51
CA PHE A 21 2.31 -15.16 12.73
C PHE A 21 3.15 -15.47 13.98
N GLU A 22 4.04 -16.46 13.90
CA GLU A 22 4.96 -16.79 15.01
C GLU A 22 5.94 -15.65 15.32
N GLY A 23 6.37 -14.91 14.30
CA GLY A 23 7.21 -13.73 14.44
C GLY A 23 6.47 -12.43 14.76
N GLY A 24 5.14 -12.46 14.91
CA GLY A 24 4.32 -11.27 15.19
C GLY A 24 4.32 -10.20 14.07
N ASN A 25 4.75 -10.54 12.86
CA ASN A 25 4.86 -9.64 11.71
C ASN A 25 3.74 -9.88 10.67
N LEU A 26 2.62 -10.46 11.10
CA LEU A 26 1.48 -10.66 10.22
C LEU A 26 0.82 -9.30 9.95
N PRO A 27 0.63 -8.90 8.68
CA PRO A 27 0.06 -7.59 8.34
C PRO A 27 -1.44 -7.47 8.65
N VAL A 28 -2.07 -8.57 9.06
CA VAL A 28 -3.50 -8.66 9.37
C VAL A 28 -3.64 -9.16 10.81
N PRO A 29 -4.56 -8.61 11.62
CA PRO A 29 -4.83 -9.13 12.96
C PRO A 29 -5.19 -10.60 12.90
N ALA A 30 -4.51 -11.40 13.71
CA ALA A 30 -4.80 -12.82 13.87
C ALA A 30 -4.67 -13.21 15.34
N CYS A 31 -5.56 -14.06 15.81
CA CYS A 31 -5.57 -14.57 17.18
C CYS A 31 -5.45 -16.10 17.18
N ARG A 32 -4.68 -16.64 18.14
CA ARG A 32 -4.62 -18.08 18.38
C ARG A 32 -5.67 -18.43 19.44
N LEU A 33 -6.61 -19.28 19.08
CA LEU A 33 -7.62 -19.81 20.00
C LEU A 33 -6.98 -20.82 20.98
N PRO A 34 -7.62 -21.09 22.14
CA PRO A 34 -7.17 -22.14 23.07
C PRO A 34 -7.05 -23.53 22.43
N SER A 35 -7.80 -23.77 21.35
CA SER A 35 -7.75 -24.99 20.53
C SER A 35 -6.53 -25.08 19.59
N GLY A 36 -5.65 -24.07 19.58
CA GLY A 36 -4.47 -24.01 18.72
C GLY A 36 -4.73 -23.54 17.29
N THR A 37 -5.99 -23.31 16.90
CA THR A 37 -6.35 -22.77 15.58
C THR A 37 -6.08 -21.26 15.53
N ILE A 38 -5.39 -20.80 14.48
CA ILE A 38 -5.14 -19.38 14.24
C ILE A 38 -6.23 -18.85 13.29
N LEU A 39 -6.97 -17.87 13.80
CA LEU A 39 -8.05 -17.21 13.08
C LEU A 39 -7.54 -15.83 12.65
N VAL A 40 -7.48 -15.63 11.34
CA VAL A 40 -7.19 -14.34 10.71
C VAL A 40 -8.50 -13.57 10.65
N GLU A 41 -8.53 -12.43 11.33
CA GLU A 41 -9.65 -11.51 11.27
C GLU A 41 -9.58 -10.81 9.91
N GLU A 42 -10.58 -11.04 9.06
CA GLU A 42 -10.68 -10.28 7.83
C GLU A 42 -11.06 -8.86 8.23
N THR A 43 -10.08 -7.97 8.28
CA THR A 43 -10.37 -6.55 8.18
C THR A 43 -11.01 -6.37 6.81
N SER A 44 -12.34 -6.44 6.75
CA SER A 44 -13.10 -5.84 5.67
C SER A 44 -12.47 -4.46 5.45
N PRO A 45 -12.05 -4.10 4.22
CA PRO A 45 -11.49 -2.78 3.98
C PRO A 45 -12.58 -1.77 4.34
N GLN A 46 -12.56 -1.30 5.59
CA GLN A 46 -13.36 -0.17 6.03
C GLN A 46 -12.98 0.95 5.09
N ALA A 47 -13.93 1.40 4.27
CA ALA A 47 -13.80 2.44 3.25
C ALA A 47 -12.59 3.33 3.50
N GLY A 48 -11.47 2.87 2.96
CA GLY A 48 -10.14 3.28 3.42
C GLY A 48 -9.68 4.41 2.54
N LYS A 49 -9.17 5.47 3.16
CA LYS A 49 -8.46 6.50 2.42
C LYS A 49 -7.21 5.88 1.80
N VAL A 50 -7.03 6.04 0.49
CA VAL A 50 -5.85 5.56 -0.24
C VAL A 50 -5.08 6.74 -0.80
N ALA A 51 -3.76 6.72 -0.59
CA ALA A 51 -2.83 7.62 -1.25
C ALA A 51 -2.28 6.96 -2.51
N LEU A 52 -2.39 7.65 -3.66
CA LEU A 52 -1.85 7.18 -4.93
C LEU A 52 -0.51 7.88 -5.20
N TYR A 53 0.51 7.08 -5.52
CA TYR A 53 1.85 7.56 -5.82
C TYR A 53 2.30 7.14 -7.22
N ALA A 54 2.68 8.10 -8.04
CA ALA A 54 3.23 7.87 -9.37
C ALA A 54 4.54 8.64 -9.58
N ARG A 55 5.44 8.05 -10.37
CA ARG A 55 6.79 8.55 -10.63
C ARG A 55 7.17 8.36 -12.10
N VAL A 56 7.71 9.40 -12.72
CA VAL A 56 8.41 9.34 -14.02
C VAL A 56 9.90 9.59 -13.88
N SER A 57 10.68 9.03 -14.79
CA SER A 57 12.15 9.15 -14.84
C SER A 57 12.63 10.45 -15.51
N SER A 58 11.88 11.00 -16.48
CA SER A 58 12.20 12.27 -17.15
C SER A 58 11.22 13.40 -16.79
N HIS A 59 11.70 14.66 -16.83
CA HIS A 59 10.85 15.86 -16.62
C HIS A 59 9.84 15.98 -17.74
N ASP A 60 10.29 15.68 -18.96
CA ASP A 60 9.52 15.88 -20.18
C ASP A 60 8.31 14.94 -20.24
N GLN A 61 8.29 13.92 -19.38
CA GLN A 61 7.19 12.98 -19.17
C GLN A 61 6.25 13.40 -18.03
N ARG A 62 6.43 14.58 -17.42
CA ARG A 62 5.52 15.12 -16.41
C ARG A 62 4.08 15.25 -16.92
N PRO A 63 3.82 15.71 -18.16
CA PRO A 63 2.46 15.76 -18.69
C PRO A 63 1.81 14.36 -18.81
N ASP A 64 2.61 13.32 -19.04
CA ASP A 64 2.12 11.94 -19.12
C ASP A 64 1.73 11.36 -17.75
N LEU A 65 2.17 11.98 -16.66
CA LEU A 65 1.98 11.44 -15.32
C LEU A 65 0.52 11.60 -14.85
N GLU A 66 -0.16 12.68 -15.24
CA GLU A 66 -1.62 12.81 -15.06
C GLU A 66 -2.36 11.70 -15.80
N ARG A 67 -1.94 11.36 -17.03
CA ARG A 67 -2.50 10.24 -17.79
C ARG A 67 -2.22 8.88 -17.12
N GLN A 68 -1.03 8.70 -16.54
CA GLN A 68 -0.65 7.48 -15.82
C GLN A 68 -1.42 7.30 -14.51
N LEU A 69 -1.80 8.40 -13.84
CA LEU A 69 -2.63 8.38 -12.64
C LEU A 69 -4.08 7.98 -12.90
N GLY A 70 -4.58 8.14 -14.13
CA GLY A 70 -5.94 7.71 -14.48
C GLY A 70 -6.20 6.24 -14.15
N ARG A 71 -5.26 5.34 -14.47
CA ARG A 71 -5.42 3.90 -14.23
C ARG A 71 -5.45 3.52 -12.73
N PRO A 72 -4.55 4.03 -11.86
CA PRO A 72 -4.66 3.86 -10.41
C PRO A 72 -5.91 4.48 -9.79
N VAL A 73 -6.37 5.63 -10.30
CA VAL A 73 -7.61 6.26 -9.82
C VAL A 73 -8.83 5.42 -10.19
N GLU A 74 -8.91 4.90 -11.42
CA GLU A 74 -9.97 3.97 -11.84
C GLU A 74 -9.98 2.69 -11.00
N TRP A 75 -8.79 2.15 -10.69
CA TRP A 75 -8.68 1.01 -9.80
C TRP A 75 -9.23 1.34 -8.41
N ALA A 76 -8.87 2.49 -7.83
CA ALA A 76 -9.35 2.91 -6.51
C ALA A 76 -10.88 3.13 -6.50
N ALA A 77 -11.41 3.76 -7.54
CA ALA A 77 -12.85 3.97 -7.72
C ALA A 77 -13.61 2.62 -7.83
N GLY A 78 -13.04 1.63 -8.52
CA GLY A 78 -13.62 0.28 -8.61
C GLY A 78 -13.57 -0.53 -7.31
N HIS A 79 -12.87 -0.06 -6.29
CA HIS A 79 -12.76 -0.72 -4.97
C HIS A 79 -13.42 0.09 -3.84
N ASP A 80 -14.22 1.12 -4.16
CA ASP A 80 -14.85 2.02 -3.20
C ASP A 80 -13.85 2.70 -2.23
N LEU A 81 -12.62 2.94 -2.71
CA LEU A 81 -11.54 3.55 -1.94
C LEU A 81 -11.53 5.07 -2.20
N ALA A 82 -11.68 5.86 -1.14
CA ALA A 82 -11.59 7.31 -1.23
C ALA A 82 -10.12 7.72 -1.45
N VAL A 83 -9.82 8.37 -2.57
CA VAL A 83 -8.46 8.87 -2.85
C VAL A 83 -8.26 10.20 -2.14
N ASP A 84 -7.50 10.20 -1.04
CA ASP A 84 -7.32 11.38 -0.18
C ASP A 84 -6.14 12.25 -0.64
N MET A 85 -5.16 11.65 -1.35
CA MET A 85 -4.02 12.39 -1.87
C MET A 85 -3.45 11.79 -3.15
N THR A 86 -3.28 12.63 -4.17
CA THR A 86 -2.58 12.29 -5.42
C THR A 86 -1.36 13.20 -5.53
N GLU A 87 -0.19 12.77 -5.01
CA GLU A 87 1.04 13.56 -5.13
C GLU A 87 1.91 13.06 -6.30
N VAL A 88 2.10 13.95 -7.28
CA VAL A 88 2.97 13.74 -8.42
C VAL A 88 4.40 14.15 -8.05
N LEU A 89 5.25 13.17 -7.72
CA LEU A 89 6.67 13.41 -7.48
C LEU A 89 7.48 13.16 -8.77
N THR A 90 7.82 14.23 -9.49
CA THR A 90 8.80 14.17 -10.59
C THR A 90 10.19 13.86 -10.03
N SER A 91 10.67 12.65 -10.27
CA SER A 91 11.89 12.13 -9.62
C SER A 91 13.23 12.61 -10.18
N LEU A 92 13.24 13.61 -11.06
CA LEU A 92 14.48 14.37 -11.30
C LEU A 92 14.98 15.12 -10.05
N GLY A 93 14.12 15.20 -9.02
CA GLY A 93 14.43 15.61 -7.65
C GLY A 93 15.73 15.06 -7.06
N ALA A 94 16.13 13.82 -7.36
CA ALA A 94 17.30 13.24 -6.71
C ALA A 94 18.63 13.76 -7.27
N ARG A 95 18.68 14.10 -8.57
CA ARG A 95 19.89 14.63 -9.23
C ARG A 95 19.95 16.17 -9.22
N LEU A 96 18.79 16.85 -9.28
CA LEU A 96 18.70 18.32 -9.22
C LEU A 96 18.43 18.89 -7.82
N TYR A 97 17.74 18.16 -6.93
CA TYR A 97 17.27 18.67 -5.62
C TYR A 97 17.73 17.82 -4.41
N GLY A 98 18.56 16.80 -4.62
CA GLY A 98 19.15 15.94 -3.59
C GLY A 98 18.17 14.98 -2.88
N ARG A 99 18.71 13.87 -2.34
CA ARG A 99 17.96 12.82 -1.63
C ARG A 99 17.09 13.33 -0.46
N ARG A 100 17.46 14.45 0.17
CA ARG A 100 16.73 15.01 1.32
C ARG A 100 15.37 15.58 0.93
N SER A 101 15.28 16.31 -0.18
CA SER A 101 14.04 17.00 -0.58
C SER A 101 12.95 16.03 -1.04
N ALA A 102 13.33 14.94 -1.72
CA ALA A 102 12.42 13.88 -2.11
C ALA A 102 11.84 13.15 -0.88
N ARG A 103 12.70 12.82 0.10
CA ARG A 103 12.27 12.17 1.35
C ARG A 103 11.32 13.07 2.16
N THR A 104 11.63 14.37 2.26
CA THR A 104 10.79 15.33 2.99
C THR A 104 9.45 15.56 2.30
N ARG A 105 9.40 15.59 0.97
CA ARG A 105 8.13 15.69 0.22
C ARG A 105 7.28 14.43 0.40
N ALA A 106 7.86 13.23 0.25
CA ALA A 106 7.15 11.98 0.53
C ALA A 106 6.64 11.91 1.98
N HIS A 107 7.41 12.36 2.97
CA HIS A 107 6.93 12.46 4.36
C HIS A 107 5.83 13.50 4.56
N ARG A 108 5.85 14.62 3.83
CA ARG A 108 4.74 15.59 3.86
C ARG A 108 3.49 15.01 3.24
N ALA A 109 3.61 14.30 2.12
CA ALA A 109 2.52 13.58 1.49
C ALA A 109 1.83 12.65 2.50
N LEU A 110 2.64 11.81 3.16
CA LEU A 110 2.16 10.86 4.17
C LEU A 110 1.47 11.56 5.34
N ARG A 111 1.99 12.70 5.83
CA ARG A 111 1.36 13.50 6.89
C ARG A 111 0.06 14.18 6.49
N CYS A 112 -0.17 14.45 5.21
CA CYS A 112 -1.42 15.04 4.74
C CYS A 112 -2.52 14.00 4.50
N ALA A 113 -2.16 12.72 4.47
CA ALA A 113 -3.08 11.60 4.29
C ALA A 113 -3.52 10.95 5.63
N GLU A 114 -2.98 11.41 6.76
CA GLU A 114 -3.44 11.11 8.14
C GLU A 114 -4.53 12.10 8.56
#